data_AF-A0A3D0T3N6-F1
#
_entry.id   AF-A0A3D0T3N6-F1
#
_cell.length_a   1.000
_cell.length_b   1.000
_cell.length_c   1.000
_cell.angle_alpha   90.00
_cell.angle_beta   90.00
_cell.angle_gamma   90.00
#
_symmetry.space_group_name_H-M   'P 1'
#
loop_
_entity.id
_entity.type
_entity.pdbx_description
1 polymer ?
#
loop_
_entity_poly.entity_id
_entity_poly.type
_entity_poly.pdbx_seq_one_letter_code
_entity_poly.pdbx_strand_id
1 'polypeptide(L)' 'MHDIDDYDKQILKLLRQNGRLTNQELGELVGLSASQISRRRI' A
#
# COMPACT_ATOMS: atom_id res chain seq x y z
N MET A 1 4.07 -1.27 18.52
CA MET A 1 2.85 -0.86 17.82
C MET A 1 3.32 -0.12 16.59
N HIS A 2 3.11 -0.68 15.39
CA HIS A 2 3.56 -0.06 14.15
C HIS A 2 2.65 1.14 13.89
N ASP A 3 3.21 2.33 13.80
CA ASP A 3 2.43 3.54 13.56
C ASP A 3 2.06 3.63 12.08
N ILE A 4 0.85 4.09 11.78
CA ILE A 4 0.36 4.21 10.40
C ILE A 4 0.99 5.43 9.75
N ASP A 5 1.81 5.22 8.73
CA ASP A 5 2.44 6.32 7.99
C ASP A 5 1.57 6.81 6.82
N ASP A 6 2.06 7.80 6.08
CA ASP A 6 1.29 8.39 4.97
C ASP A 6 1.16 7.44 3.77
N TYR A 7 2.12 6.54 3.56
CA TYR A 7 1.99 5.50 2.53
C TYR A 7 0.89 4.51 2.91
N ASP A 8 0.77 4.12 4.18
CA ASP A 8 -0.30 3.24 4.65
C ASP A 8 -1.68 3.86 4.41
N LYS A 9 -1.84 5.15 4.71
CA LYS A 9 -3.08 5.90 4.41
C LYS A 9 -3.38 5.90 2.91
N GLN A 10 -2.36 6.09 2.07
CA GLN A 10 -2.52 6.11 0.62
C GLN A 10 -2.86 4.73 0.05
N ILE A 11 -2.22 3.66 0.55
CA ILE A 11 -2.50 2.27 0.18
C ILE A 11 -3.96 1.92 0.56
N LEU A 12 -4.38 2.25 1.78
CA LEU A 12 -5.76 2.02 2.21
C LEU A 12 -6.78 2.79 1.35
N LYS A 13 -6.46 4.04 0.97
CA LYS A 13 -7.31 4.83 0.07
C LYS A 13 -7.45 4.15 -1.31
N LEU A 14 -6.35 3.67 -1.88
CA LEU A 14 -6.35 2.97 -3.18
C LEU A 14 -7.11 1.65 -3.11
N LEU A 15 -6.89 0.83 -2.08
CA LEU A 15 -7.60 -0.44 -1.88
C LEU A 15 -9.10 -0.24 -1.65
N ARG A 16 -9.50 0.81 -0.94
CA ARG A 16 -10.93 1.17 -0.79
C ARG A 16 -11.59 1.53 -2.12
N GLN A 17 -10.83 2.11 -3.06
CA GLN A 17 -11.33 2.43 -4.40
C GLN A 17 -11.32 1.20 -5.31
N ASN A 18 -10.28 0.37 -5.23
CA ASN A 18 -10.13 -0.87 -5.98
C ASN A 18 -9.39 -1.94 -5.16
N GLY A 19 -10.15 -2.84 -4.54
CA GLY A 19 -9.61 -3.92 -3.71
C GLY A 19 -8.95 -5.06 -4.48
N ARG A 20 -8.88 -4.98 -5.83
CA ARG A 20 -8.24 -5.99 -6.67
C ARG A 20 -6.79 -5.67 -7.02
N LEU A 21 -6.30 -4.50 -6.60
CA LEU A 21 -4.92 -4.07 -6.85
C LEU A 21 -3.93 -5.03 -6.20
N THR A 22 -2.96 -5.47 -6.99
CA THR A 22 -1.83 -6.26 -6.54
C THR A 22 -0.79 -5.38 -5.83
N ASN A 23 0.11 -6.01 -5.07
CA ASN A 23 1.21 -5.29 -4.41
C ASN A 23 2.14 -4.56 -5.41
N GLN A 24 2.25 -5.08 -6.64
CA GLN A 24 3.02 -4.44 -7.69
C GLN A 24 2.34 -3.16 -8.18
N GLU A 25 1.05 -3.23 -8.52
CA GLU A 25 0.27 -2.06 -8.95
C GLU A 25 0.19 -1.00 -7.85
N LEU A 26 -0.02 -1.41 -6.58
CA LEU A 26 0.03 -0.50 -5.44
C LEU A 26 1.39 0.19 -5.34
N GLY A 27 2.47 -0.58 -5.48
CA GLY A 27 3.84 -0.06 -5.45
C GLY A 27 4.09 0.98 -6.55
N GLU A 28 3.68 0.68 -7.79
CA GLU A 28 3.79 1.61 -8.93
C GLU A 28 3.02 2.92 -8.68
N LEU A 29 1.81 2.83 -8.09
CA LEU A 29 0.96 3.99 -7.80
C LEU A 29 1.50 4.88 -6.67
N VAL A 30 2.22 4.31 -5.70
CA VAL A 30 2.70 5.05 -4.51
C VAL A 30 4.22 5.26 -4.50
N GLY A 31 4.94 4.81 -5.52
CA GLY A 31 6.39 4.96 -5.64
C GLY A 31 7.20 4.02 -4.73
N LEU A 32 6.67 2.83 -4.44
CA LEU A 32 7.31 1.80 -3.62
C LEU A 32 7.48 0.51 -4.42
N SER A 33 8.44 -0.34 -4.02
CA SER A 33 8.52 -1.70 -4.54
C SER A 33 7.43 -2.59 -3.95
N ALA A 34 7.01 -3.62 -4.70
CA ALA A 34 6.03 -4.61 -4.23
C ALA A 34 6.45 -5.27 -2.89
N SER A 35 7.74 -5.47 -2.68
CA SER A 35 8.29 -6.02 -1.43
C SER A 35 8.22 -5.06 -0.24
N GLN A 36 8.19 -3.74 -0.48
CA GLN A 36 7.91 -2.76 0.59
C GLN A 36 6.44 -2.79 0.97
N ILE A 37 5.54 -2.89 -0.01
CA ILE A 37 4.09 -3.03 0.23
C ILE A 37 3.80 -4.30 1.05
N SER A 38 4.36 -5.45 0.65
CA SER A 38 4.06 -6.74 1.32
C SER A 38 4.50 -6.82 2.79
N ARG A 39 5.46 -5.98 3.21
CA ARG A 39 5.94 -5.93 4.60
C ARG A 39 5.13 -5.00 5.50
N ARG A 40 4.27 -4.15 4.92
CA ARG A 40 3.36 -3.27 5.67
C ARG A 40 2.23 -4.12 6.26
N ARG A 41 2.32 -4.40 7.56
CA ARG A 41 1.25 -5.04 8.34
C ARG A 41 0.34 -3.95 8.90
N ILE A 42 -0.49 -3.41 8.02
CA ILE A 42 -1.50 -2.38 8.32
C ILE A 42 -2.76 -3.05 8.88
#